data_AF-A0A8B9AR69-F1
#
_entry.id   AF-A0A8B9AR69-F1
#
_cell.length_a   1.000
_cell.length_b   1.000
_cell.length_c   1.000
_cell.angle_alpha   90.00
_cell.angle_beta   90.00
_cell.angle_gamma   90.00
#
_symmetry.space_group_name_H-M   'P 1'
#
loop_
_entity.id
_entity.type
_entity.pdbx_description
1 polymer ?
#
loop_
_entity_poly.entity_id
_entity_poly.type
_entity_poly.pdbx_seq_one_letter_code
_entity_poly.pdbx_strand_id
1 'polypeptide(L)'
;MRLSEAFESFCEGVSLSGPIWDHILEYWRESLRRSEKVLFLKYEEMMAEPVGNVRRLAEFVGRPFSEEEEKDGVAEEIVQLCRFEKLSSSEVNKKGIYEAGEITLPHESFFRKRPGWRLDKSFES
;
A
#
# COMPACT_ATOMS: atom_id res chain seq x y z
N MET A 1 16.02 -11.57 16.75
CA MET A 1 14.63 -12.05 16.84
C MET A 1 14.41 -13.07 15.74
N ARG A 2 13.93 -14.27 16.09
CA ARG A 2 13.52 -15.28 15.11
C ARG A 2 12.15 -14.91 14.51
N LEU A 3 11.83 -15.42 13.33
CA LEU A 3 10.53 -15.16 12.71
C LEU A 3 9.36 -15.61 13.61
N SER A 4 9.50 -16.73 14.32
CA SER A 4 8.49 -17.23 15.27
C SER A 4 8.27 -16.25 16.42
N GLU A 5 9.34 -15.76 17.04
CA GLU A 5 9.28 -14.79 18.13
C GLU A 5 8.67 -13.46 17.67
N ALA A 6 9.02 -13.02 16.46
CA ALA A 6 8.45 -11.82 15.84
C ALA A 6 6.94 -11.99 15.57
N PHE A 7 6.55 -13.17 15.08
CA PHE A 7 5.16 -13.51 14.80
C PHE A 7 4.32 -13.57 16.09
N GLU A 8 4.82 -14.22 17.13
CA GLU A 8 4.18 -14.27 18.46
C GLU A 8 4.01 -12.86 19.03
N SER A 9 5.08 -12.05 19.02
CA SER A 9 5.02 -10.64 19.47
C SER A 9 3.97 -9.85 18.68
N PHE A 10 3.91 -10.03 17.37
CA PHE A 10 2.90 -9.37 16.51
C PHE A 10 1.47 -9.82 16.86
N CYS A 11 1.24 -11.13 17.08
CA CYS A 11 -0.05 -11.66 17.48
C CYS A 11 -0.51 -11.15 18.85
N GLU A 12 0.43 -10.95 19.77
CA GLU A 12 0.18 -10.35 21.09
C GLU A 12 0.03 -8.82 21.03
N GLY A 13 0.16 -8.22 19.84
CA GLY A 13 0.05 -6.77 19.64
C GLY A 13 1.29 -5.99 20.05
N VAL A 14 2.38 -6.68 20.41
CA VAL A 14 3.70 -6.10 20.73
C VAL A 14 4.47 -5.86 19.44
N SER A 15 3.99 -4.89 18.65
CA SER A 15 4.60 -4.46 17.40
C SER A 15 4.54 -2.94 17.26
N LEU A 16 5.36 -2.38 16.36
CA LEU A 16 5.24 -0.97 16.00
C LEU A 16 3.81 -0.67 15.54
N SER A 17 3.17 0.32 16.17
CA SER A 17 1.75 0.70 15.93
C SER A 17 0.73 -0.43 16.15
N GLY A 18 1.09 -1.47 16.92
CA GLY A 18 0.17 -2.54 17.33
C GLY A 18 -0.74 -2.13 18.51
N PRO A 19 -1.80 -2.90 18.79
CA PRO A 19 -2.23 -4.12 18.09
C PRO A 19 -2.83 -3.84 16.70
N ILE A 20 -2.46 -4.65 15.71
CA ILE A 20 -2.83 -4.41 14.31
C ILE A 20 -4.36 -4.41 14.09
N TRP A 21 -5.10 -5.26 14.80
CA TRP A 21 -6.54 -5.38 14.62
C TRP A 21 -7.27 -4.15 15.13
N ASP A 22 -6.87 -3.63 16.29
CA ASP A 22 -7.45 -2.40 16.83
C ASP A 22 -7.13 -1.23 15.91
N HIS A 23 -5.88 -1.11 15.45
CA HIS A 23 -5.47 -0.09 14.49
C HIS A 23 -6.32 -0.13 13.21
N ILE A 24 -6.54 -1.30 12.61
CA ILE A 24 -7.39 -1.44 11.42
C ILE A 24 -8.84 -1.06 11.71
N LEU A 25 -9.41 -1.58 12.82
CA LEU A 25 -10.80 -1.37 13.18
C LEU A 25 -11.11 0.09 13.49
N GLU A 26 -10.19 0.81 14.13
CA GLU A 26 -10.35 2.22 14.43
C GLU A 26 -10.45 3.07 13.16
N TYR A 27 -9.51 2.92 12.21
CA TYR A 27 -9.57 3.64 10.94
C TYR A 27 -10.76 3.22 10.07
N TRP A 28 -11.15 1.95 10.09
CA TRP A 28 -12.35 1.50 9.40
C TRP A 28 -13.60 2.17 9.97
N ARG A 29 -13.78 2.18 11.30
CA ARG A 29 -14.92 2.86 11.94
C ARG A 29 -14.92 4.36 11.66
N GLU A 30 -13.76 5.02 11.68
CA GLU A 30 -13.67 6.45 11.39
C GLU A 30 -14.02 6.75 9.92
N SER A 31 -13.64 5.87 8.98
CA SER A 31 -14.05 6.00 7.58
C SER A 31 -15.56 5.91 7.38
N LEU A 32 -16.28 5.19 8.26
CA LEU A 32 -17.75 5.15 8.24
C LEU A 32 -18.37 6.40 8.89
N ARG A 33 -17.74 6.96 9.92
CA ARG A 33 -18.23 8.18 10.59
C ARG A 33 -17.98 9.45 9.79
N ARG A 34 -16.84 9.54 9.10
CA ARG A 34 -16.35 10.73 8.40
C ARG A 34 -15.77 10.36 7.04
N SER A 35 -16.62 9.78 6.19
CA SER A 35 -16.27 9.30 4.85
C SER A 35 -15.72 10.40 3.94
N GLU A 36 -15.99 11.67 4.24
CA GLU A 36 -15.46 12.84 3.53
C GLU A 36 -14.04 13.24 3.98
N LYS A 37 -13.53 12.66 5.07
CA LYS A 37 -12.21 12.96 5.64
C LYS A 37 -11.30 11.76 5.80
N VAL A 38 -11.85 10.54 5.77
CA VAL A 38 -11.07 9.31 5.88
C VAL A 38 -11.48 8.33 4.77
N LEU A 39 -10.56 8.06 3.85
CA LEU A 39 -10.70 7.03 2.83
C LEU A 39 -10.04 5.74 3.30
N PHE A 40 -10.83 4.69 3.46
CA PHE A 40 -10.32 3.36 3.78
C PHE A 40 -10.15 2.52 2.50
N LEU A 41 -8.93 2.06 2.26
CA LEU A 41 -8.52 1.24 1.12
C LEU A 41 -7.91 -0.07 1.60
N LYS A 42 -8.18 -1.16 0.89
CA LYS A 42 -7.54 -2.46 1.13
C LYS A 42 -6.54 -2.75 0.01
N TYR A 43 -5.39 -3.30 0.37
CA TYR A 43 -4.33 -3.58 -0.59
C TYR A 43 -4.81 -4.51 -1.72
N GLU A 44 -5.50 -5.60 -1.39
CA GLU A 44 -5.97 -6.58 -2.37
C GLU A 44 -6.97 -5.97 -3.37
N GLU A 45 -7.84 -5.08 -2.91
CA GLU A 45 -8.80 -4.36 -3.77
C GLU A 45 -8.09 -3.37 -4.69
N MET A 46 -7.08 -2.64 -4.18
CA MET A 46 -6.26 -1.73 -4.99
C MET A 46 -5.46 -2.47 -6.07
N MET A 47 -5.01 -3.70 -5.79
CA MET A 47 -4.30 -4.50 -6.78
C MET A 47 -5.23 -5.13 -7.82
N ALA A 48 -6.46 -5.50 -7.42
CA ALA A 48 -7.45 -6.10 -8.31
C ALA A 48 -8.03 -5.07 -9.31
N GLU A 49 -8.29 -3.83 -8.85
CA GLU A 49 -8.85 -2.77 -9.70
C GLU A 49 -8.10 -1.44 -9.51
N PRO A 50 -6.85 -1.33 -9.99
CA PRO A 50 -5.99 -0.19 -9.66
C PRO A 50 -6.50 1.14 -10.21
N VAL A 51 -7.03 1.16 -11.43
CA VAL A 51 -7.51 2.40 -12.05
C VAL A 51 -8.75 2.93 -11.34
N GLY A 52 -9.71 2.05 -11.01
CA GLY A 52 -10.90 2.44 -10.24
C GLY A 52 -10.55 3.00 -8.87
N ASN A 53 -9.54 2.43 -8.19
CA ASN A 53 -9.05 2.96 -6.92
C ASN A 53 -8.33 4.32 -7.07
N VAL A 54 -7.60 4.55 -8.17
CA VAL A 54 -7.01 5.87 -8.46
C VAL A 54 -8.09 6.92 -8.71
N ARG A 55 -9.15 6.59 -9.46
CA ARG A 55 -10.32 7.48 -9.64
C ARG A 55 -10.99 7.81 -8.31
N ARG A 56 -11.28 6.80 -7.50
CA ARG A 56 -11.86 6.96 -6.16
C ARG A 56 -10.99 7.82 -5.24
N LEU A 57 -9.66 7.68 -5.31
CA LEU A 57 -8.73 8.51 -4.54
C LEU A 57 -8.75 9.96 -5.03
N ALA A 58 -8.75 10.18 -6.35
CA ALA A 58 -8.81 11.49 -6.97
C ALA A 58 -10.09 12.26 -6.59
N GLU A 59 -11.25 11.58 -6.63
CA GLU A 59 -12.52 12.10 -6.11
C GLU A 59 -12.41 12.48 -4.63
N PHE A 60 -11.87 11.59 -3.80
CA PHE A 60 -11.75 11.81 -2.36
C PHE A 60 -10.88 13.01 -1.99
N VAL A 61 -9.77 13.26 -2.71
CA VAL A 61 -8.92 14.44 -2.49
C VAL A 61 -9.47 15.72 -3.13
N GLY A 62 -10.68 15.67 -3.71
CA GLY A 62 -11.34 16.81 -4.33
C GLY A 62 -10.78 17.19 -5.70
N ARG A 63 -10.17 16.24 -6.41
CA ARG A 63 -9.61 16.41 -7.76
C ARG A 63 -10.03 15.27 -8.69
N PRO A 64 -11.34 15.08 -8.93
CA PRO A 64 -11.79 14.07 -9.89
C PRO A 64 -11.21 14.37 -11.27
N PHE A 65 -10.95 13.32 -12.05
CA PHE A 65 -10.53 13.48 -13.44
C PHE A 65 -11.65 14.10 -14.27
N SER A 66 -11.29 15.02 -15.14
CA SER A 66 -12.19 15.57 -16.16
C SER A 66 -12.50 14.55 -17.26
N GLU A 67 -13.54 14.79 -18.04
CA GLU A 67 -13.87 13.93 -19.20
C GLU A 67 -12.72 13.82 -20.21
N GLU A 68 -11.96 14.90 -20.38
CA GLU A 68 -10.77 14.92 -21.24
C GLU A 68 -9.66 14.04 -20.67
N GLU A 69 -9.34 14.19 -19.38
CA GLU A 69 -8.33 13.33 -18.72
C GLU A 69 -8.72 11.85 -18.70
N GLU A 70 -10.00 11.54 -18.54
CA GLU A 70 -10.51 10.16 -18.64
C GLU A 70 -10.39 9.62 -20.05
N LYS A 71 -10.71 10.42 -21.07
CA LYS A 71 -10.55 10.04 -22.48
C LYS A 71 -9.09 9.85 -22.87
N ASP A 72 -8.20 10.68 -22.32
CA ASP A 72 -6.76 10.63 -22.53
C ASP A 72 -6.09 9.52 -21.71
N GLY A 73 -6.82 8.84 -20.82
CA GLY A 73 -6.32 7.71 -20.05
C GLY A 73 -5.35 8.09 -18.94
N VAL A 74 -5.48 9.29 -18.37
CA VAL A 74 -4.57 9.83 -17.33
C VAL A 74 -4.55 8.92 -16.09
N ALA A 75 -5.70 8.35 -15.70
CA ALA A 75 -5.77 7.43 -14.57
C ALA A 75 -4.94 6.16 -14.83
N GLU A 76 -5.02 5.61 -16.03
CA GLU A 76 -4.22 4.47 -16.49
C GLU A 76 -2.73 4.82 -16.49
N GLU A 77 -2.35 6.01 -16.97
CA GLU A 77 -0.96 6.48 -16.95
C GLU A 77 -0.39 6.59 -15.53
N ILE A 78 -1.17 7.12 -14.58
CA ILE A 78 -0.79 7.17 -13.16
C ILE A 78 -0.55 5.75 -12.64
N VAL A 79 -1.46 4.81 -12.92
CA VAL A 79 -1.28 3.41 -12.54
C VAL A 79 0.01 2.85 -13.16
N GLN A 80 0.30 3.13 -14.44
CA GLN A 80 1.56 2.71 -15.08
C GLN A 80 2.80 3.30 -14.41
N LEU A 81 2.76 4.58 -14.03
CA LEU A 81 3.84 5.28 -13.34
C LEU A 81 4.12 4.68 -11.96
N CYS A 82 3.07 4.31 -11.23
CA CYS A 82 3.14 3.78 -9.87
C CYS A 82 3.29 2.25 -9.80
N ARG A 83 3.47 1.55 -10.93
CA ARG A 83 3.66 0.09 -10.91
C ARG A 83 4.89 -0.33 -10.10
N PHE A 84 4.76 -1.46 -9.42
CA PHE A 84 5.83 -2.02 -8.59
C PHE A 84 7.13 -2.15 -9.37
N GLU A 85 7.12 -2.70 -10.59
CA GLU A 85 8.32 -2.92 -11.41
C GLU A 85 9.00 -1.59 -11.77
N LYS A 86 8.21 -0.56 -12.09
CA LYS A 86 8.72 0.76 -12.47
C LYS A 86 9.32 1.48 -11.26
N LEU A 87 8.64 1.44 -10.12
CA LEU A 87 9.14 2.07 -8.89
C LEU A 87 10.36 1.32 -8.33
N SER A 88 10.31 -0.01 -8.24
CA SER A 88 11.41 -0.82 -7.72
C SER A 88 12.66 -0.79 -8.60
N SER A 89 12.52 -0.54 -9.91
CA SER A 89 13.67 -0.44 -10.82
C SER A 89 14.28 0.96 -10.94
N SER A 90 13.61 2.01 -10.43
CA SER A 90 14.07 3.40 -10.52
C SER A 90 15.31 3.65 -9.66
N GLU A 91 16.28 4.42 -10.18
CA GLU A 91 17.56 4.68 -9.51
C GLU A 91 17.39 5.33 -8.13
N VAL A 92 16.40 6.21 -7.96
CA VAL A 92 16.10 6.88 -6.68
C VAL A 92 15.64 5.90 -5.59
N ASN A 93 15.07 4.76 -5.99
CA ASN A 93 14.55 3.73 -5.08
C ASN A 93 15.55 2.58 -4.87
N LYS A 94 16.58 2.47 -5.72
CA LYS A 94 17.70 1.52 -5.56
C LYS A 94 18.83 2.07 -4.71
N LYS A 95 19.05 3.39 -4.76
CA LYS A 95 20.19 4.05 -4.12
C LYS A 95 19.69 4.99 -3.03
N GLY A 96 20.34 4.93 -1.89
CA GLY A 96 20.04 5.78 -0.74
C GLY A 96 19.63 5.00 0.50
N ILE A 97 19.52 5.74 1.59
CA ILE A 97 19.18 5.23 2.92
C ILE A 97 18.05 6.11 3.45
N TYR A 98 17.00 5.46 3.93
CA TYR A 98 15.96 6.08 4.72
C TYR A 98 16.38 6.08 6.19
N GLU A 99 16.32 7.25 6.82
CA GLU A 99 16.62 7.45 8.24
C GLU A 99 15.44 8.13 8.92
N ALA A 100 14.88 7.47 9.95
CA ALA A 100 13.83 8.05 10.79
C ALA A 100 13.93 7.49 12.22
N GLY A 101 14.34 8.33 13.17
CA GLY A 101 14.59 7.88 14.54
C GLY A 101 15.67 6.81 14.57
N GLU A 102 15.38 5.67 15.18
CA GLU A 102 16.29 4.51 15.26
C GLU A 102 16.21 3.60 14.01
N ILE A 103 15.39 3.94 13.01
CA ILE A 103 15.22 3.16 11.79
C ILE A 103 16.17 3.67 10.70
N THR A 104 17.07 2.79 10.26
CA THR A 104 17.95 3.02 9.11
C THR A 104 17.78 1.88 8.11
N LEU A 105 17.29 2.16 6.90
CA LEU A 105 16.98 1.15 5.88
C LEU A 105 17.47 1.58 4.49
N PRO A 106 18.09 0.70 3.70
CA PRO A 106 18.32 0.96 2.27
C PRO A 106 16.98 1.19 1.54
N HIS A 107 16.91 2.14 0.61
CA HIS A 107 15.67 2.43 -0.15
C HIS A 107 15.06 1.19 -0.84
N GLU A 108 15.90 0.27 -1.33
CA GLU A 108 15.43 -0.95 -1.99
C GLU A 108 14.63 -1.86 -1.05
N SER A 109 14.82 -1.73 0.27
CA SER A 109 14.10 -2.53 1.28
C SER A 109 12.59 -2.28 1.28
N PHE A 110 12.13 -1.14 0.77
CA PHE A 110 10.71 -0.83 0.63
C PHE A 110 10.03 -1.65 -0.50
N PHE A 111 10.81 -2.22 -1.43
CA PHE A 111 10.29 -2.91 -2.60
C PHE A 111 10.62 -4.40 -2.56
N ARG A 112 9.74 -5.20 -1.95
CA ARG A 112 9.88 -6.65 -1.85
C ARG A 112 8.67 -7.35 -2.47
N LYS A 113 8.92 -8.40 -3.27
CA LYS A 113 7.85 -9.25 -3.81
C LYS A 113 7.19 -10.05 -2.70
N ARG A 114 5.88 -10.29 -2.80
CA ARG A 114 5.15 -11.18 -1.89
C ARG A 114 5.72 -12.60 -2.01
N PRO A 115 6.34 -13.20 -0.97
CA PRO A 115 6.16 -14.62 -0.80
C PRO A 115 4.68 -14.79 -0.45
N GLY A 116 3.91 -15.55 -1.23
CA GLY A 116 2.59 -15.95 -0.77
C GLY A 116 2.72 -16.52 0.64
N TRP A 117 1.85 -16.11 1.57
CA TRP A 117 1.80 -16.73 2.92
C TRP A 117 1.53 -18.24 2.83
N ARG A 118 1.00 -18.69 1.69
CA ARG A 118 1.11 -20.07 1.23
C ARG A 118 2.40 -20.21 0.43
N LEU A 119 3.32 -21.05 0.88
CA LEU A 119 4.48 -21.53 0.10
C LEU A 119 4.07 -22.45 -1.08
N ASP A 120 2.84 -22.31 -1.57
CA ASP A 120 2.31 -23.02 -2.73
C ASP A 120 2.36 -22.08 -3.94
N LYS A 121 3.13 -22.49 -4.96
CA LYS A 121 3.35 -21.80 -6.24
C LYS A 121 2.22 -22.04 -7.26
N SER A 122 0.97 -22.17 -6.83
CA SER A 122 -0.13 -22.56 -7.74
C SER A 122 -0.86 -21.40 -8.43
N PHE A 123 -0.47 -20.15 -8.24
CA PHE A 123 -1.09 -19.01 -8.92
C PHE A 123 -0.06 -18.13 -9.64
N GLU A 124 0.60 -18.72 -10.63
CA GLU A 124 1.05 -18.00 -11.83
C GLU A 124 0.31 -18.62 -13.02
N SER A 125 -0.77 -17.95 -13.46
CA SER A 125 -1.43 -18.19 -14.75
C SER A 125 -1.91 -16.87 -15.31
#